data_AF-A0AAN6HZ68-F1
#
_entry.id   AF-A0AAN6HZ68-F1
#
_cell.length_a   1.000
_cell.length_b   1.000
_cell.length_c   1.000
_cell.angle_alpha   90.00
_cell.angle_beta   90.00
_cell.angle_gamma   90.00
#
_symmetry.space_group_name_H-M   'P 1'
#
loop_
_entity.id
_entity.type
_entity.pdbx_description
1 polymer ?
#
loop_
_entity_poly.entity_id
_entity_poly.type
_entity_poly.pdbx_seq_one_letter_code
_entity_poly.pdbx_strand_id
1 'polypeptide(L)'
;MSEIDPKLLQQLDEPSRQEVAAFIQQESSKMKIQSSVTSFTDKCFKKCVSAIDNGNLSNYEANCMNDCLNRFLDTNIKIVEM
;
A
#
# COMPACT_ATOMS: atom_id res chain seq x y z
N MET A 1 -11.33 6.08 -8.06
CA MET A 1 -10.70 7.00 -7.08
C MET A 1 -11.20 8.39 -7.40
N SER A 2 -11.79 9.08 -6.44
CA SER A 2 -12.37 10.40 -6.66
C SER A 2 -11.24 11.41 -6.75
N GLU A 3 -10.94 11.88 -7.95
CA GLU A 3 -10.00 12.98 -8.15
C GLU A 3 -10.65 14.26 -7.64
N ILE A 4 -10.02 14.90 -6.65
CA ILE A 4 -10.50 16.17 -6.09
C ILE A 4 -10.14 17.28 -7.09
N ASP A 5 -11.13 18.06 -7.51
CA ASP A 5 -10.92 19.17 -8.44
C ASP A 5 -10.02 20.25 -7.81
N PRO A 6 -8.82 20.52 -8.38
CA PRO A 6 -7.91 21.54 -7.88
C PRO A 6 -8.52 22.95 -7.82
N LYS A 7 -9.54 23.23 -8.64
CA LYS A 7 -10.22 24.52 -8.66
C LYS A 7 -11.09 24.74 -7.42
N LEU A 8 -11.66 23.67 -6.86
CA LEU A 8 -12.47 23.74 -5.66
C LEU A 8 -11.61 24.09 -4.44
N LEU A 9 -10.36 23.62 -4.40
CA LEU A 9 -9.40 23.92 -3.34
C LEU A 9 -9.03 25.41 -3.29
N GLN A 10 -9.00 26.09 -4.44
CA GLN A 10 -8.68 27.53 -4.51
C GLN A 10 -9.81 28.42 -4.02
N GLN A 11 -11.05 27.91 -4.02
CA GLN A 11 -12.25 28.65 -3.59
C GLN A 11 -12.49 28.60 -2.07
N LEU A 12 -11.77 27.74 -1.34
CA LEU A 12 -11.85 27.64 0.11
C LEU A 12 -11.08 28.78 0.80
N ASP A 13 -11.57 29.20 1.96
CA ASP A 13 -10.84 30.08 2.87
C ASP A 13 -9.62 29.39 3.49
N GLU A 14 -8.67 30.20 3.99
CA GLU A 14 -7.37 29.72 4.43
C GLU A 14 -7.40 28.57 5.46
N PRO A 15 -8.18 28.63 6.56
CA PRO A 15 -8.23 27.53 7.51
C PRO A 15 -8.87 26.27 6.91
N SER A 16 -9.91 26.38 6.09
CA SER A 16 -10.49 25.23 5.38
C SER A 16 -9.52 24.61 4.38
N ARG A 17 -8.68 25.39 3.69
CA ARG A 17 -7.63 24.83 2.82
C ARG A 17 -6.63 23.98 3.58
N GLN A 18 -6.22 24.42 4.77
CA GLN A 18 -5.28 23.67 5.60
C GLN A 18 -5.88 22.36 6.10
N GLU A 19 -7.15 22.38 6.54
CA GLU A 19 -7.87 21.18 6.97
C GLU A 19 -8.02 20.18 5.82
N VAL A 20 -8.44 20.64 4.64
CA VAL A 20 -8.60 19.79 3.46
C VAL A 20 -7.26 19.24 2.99
N ALA A 21 -6.18 20.02 3.02
CA ALA A 21 -4.84 19.53 2.69
C ALA A 21 -4.40 18.41 3.65
N ALA A 22 -4.62 18.58 4.96
CA ALA A 22 -4.32 17.55 5.95
C ALA A 22 -5.16 16.28 5.73
N PHE A 23 -6.45 16.43 5.44
CA PHE A 23 -7.34 15.32 5.09
C PHE A 23 -6.86 14.57 3.84
N ILE A 24 -6.51 15.29 2.77
CA ILE A 24 -5.99 14.70 1.53
C ILE A 24 -4.70 13.93 1.79
N GLN A 25 -3.78 14.49 2.59
CA GLN A 25 -2.54 13.80 2.93
C GLN A 25 -2.81 12.49 3.68
N GLN A 26 -3.75 12.51 4.62
CA GLN A 26 -4.15 11.32 5.37
C GLN A 26 -4.79 10.26 4.46
N GLU A 27 -5.74 10.64 3.61
CA GLU A 27 -6.40 9.71 2.68
C GLU A 27 -5.45 9.19 1.61
N SER A 28 -4.56 10.05 1.07
CA SER A 28 -3.50 9.65 0.15
C SER A 28 -2.57 8.61 0.78
N SER A 29 -2.19 8.79 2.04
CA SER A 29 -1.38 7.82 2.77
C SER A 29 -2.10 6.47 2.92
N LYS A 30 -3.39 6.48 3.29
CA LYS A 30 -4.21 5.25 3.35
C LYS A 30 -4.29 4.54 2.00
N MET A 31 -4.51 5.28 0.92
CA MET A 31 -4.56 4.72 -0.44
C MET A 31 -3.23 4.08 -0.84
N LYS A 32 -2.09 4.73 -0.52
CA LYS A 32 -0.76 4.17 -0.78
C LYS A 32 -0.56 2.85 -0.03
N ILE A 33 -0.96 2.78 1.24
CA ILE A 33 -0.88 1.54 2.02
C ILE A 33 -1.73 0.44 1.38
N GLN A 34 -2.98 0.73 1.00
CA GLN A 34 -3.86 -0.25 0.35
C GLN A 34 -3.28 -0.75 -0.97
N SER A 35 -2.77 0.15 -1.82
CA SER A 35 -2.11 -0.22 -3.08
C SER A 35 -0.89 -1.11 -2.85
N SER A 36 -0.09 -0.81 -1.82
CA SER A 36 1.06 -1.62 -1.43
C SER A 36 0.64 -3.01 -0.95
N VAL A 37 -0.40 -3.10 -0.11
CA VAL A 37 -0.96 -4.38 0.37
C VAL A 37 -1.36 -5.24 -0.83
N THR A 38 -2.20 -4.73 -1.74
CA THR A 38 -2.62 -5.48 -2.93
C THR A 38 -1.42 -5.92 -3.79
N SER A 39 -0.45 -5.03 -3.99
CA SER A 39 0.73 -5.33 -4.81
C SER A 39 1.61 -6.42 -4.20
N PHE A 40 1.82 -6.39 -2.88
CA PHE A 40 2.62 -7.40 -2.18
C PHE A 40 1.87 -8.73 -2.05
N THR A 41 0.56 -8.69 -1.79
CA THR A 41 -0.27 -9.88 -1.80
C THR A 41 -0.19 -10.57 -3.16
N ASP A 42 -0.42 -9.88 -4.28
CA ASP A 42 -0.32 -10.49 -5.62
C ASP A 42 1.07 -11.08 -5.90
N LYS A 43 2.13 -10.32 -5.61
CA LYS A 43 3.51 -10.75 -5.87
C LYS A 43 3.89 -11.97 -5.03
N CYS A 44 3.61 -11.94 -3.74
CA CYS A 44 4.02 -13.00 -2.82
C CYS A 44 3.12 -14.22 -2.93
N PHE A 45 1.83 -14.05 -3.19
CA PHE A 45 0.91 -15.17 -3.42
C PHE A 45 1.40 -16.04 -4.59
N LYS A 46 1.73 -15.42 -5.72
CA LYS A 46 2.30 -16.13 -6.90
C LYS A 46 3.62 -16.86 -6.63
N LYS A 47 4.37 -16.45 -5.58
CA LYS A 47 5.65 -17.06 -5.22
C LYS A 47 5.53 -18.15 -4.16
N CYS A 48 4.58 -18.00 -3.24
CA CYS A 48 4.49 -18.82 -2.04
C CYS A 48 3.36 -19.85 -2.08
N VAL A 49 2.30 -19.59 -2.85
CA VAL A 49 1.14 -20.47 -2.98
C VAL A 49 1.22 -21.16 -4.34
N SER A 50 1.54 -22.46 -4.32
CA SER A 50 1.70 -23.27 -5.54
C SER A 50 0.44 -24.03 -5.92
N ALA A 51 -0.36 -24.42 -4.93
CA ALA A 51 -1.67 -25.03 -5.06
C ALA A 51 -2.56 -24.51 -3.92
N ILE A 52 -3.87 -24.43 -4.16
CA ILE A 52 -4.84 -23.99 -3.15
C ILE A 52 -5.60 -25.22 -2.67
N ASP A 53 -5.19 -25.76 -1.53
CA ASP A 53 -5.78 -26.99 -0.97
C ASP A 53 -6.99 -26.70 -0.06
N ASN A 54 -7.03 -25.51 0.56
CA ASN A 54 -8.16 -25.04 1.37
C ASN A 54 -8.20 -23.49 1.43
N GLY A 55 -9.17 -22.93 2.16
CA GLY A 55 -9.38 -21.47 2.24
C GLY A 55 -8.40 -20.70 3.14
N ASN A 56 -7.51 -21.39 3.86
CA ASN A 56 -6.53 -20.78 4.75
C ASN A 56 -5.10 -21.03 4.24
N LEU A 57 -4.20 -20.10 4.56
CA LEU A 57 -2.77 -20.32 4.37
C LEU A 57 -2.30 -21.42 5.32
N SER A 58 -1.57 -22.39 4.78
CA SER A 58 -0.77 -23.31 5.56
C SER A 58 0.35 -22.56 6.30
N ASN A 59 0.94 -23.21 7.31
CA ASN A 59 2.08 -22.63 8.04
C ASN A 59 3.26 -22.29 7.12
N TYR A 60 3.48 -23.11 6.08
CA TYR A 60 4.53 -22.87 5.09
C TYR A 60 4.23 -21.60 4.27
N GLU A 61 3.01 -21.47 3.74
CA GLU A 61 2.62 -20.31 2.95
C GLU A 61 2.64 -19.04 3.78
N ALA A 62 2.15 -19.07 5.03
CA ALA A 62 2.18 -17.92 5.92
C ALA A 62 3.62 -17.43 6.19
N ASN A 63 4.55 -18.35 6.47
CA ASN A 63 5.96 -18.01 6.67
C ASN A 63 6.60 -17.47 5.38
N CYS A 64 6.37 -18.13 4.24
CA CYS A 64 6.89 -17.67 2.95
C CYS A 64 6.38 -16.27 2.59
N MET A 65 5.11 -15.97 2.84
CA MET A 65 4.52 -14.65 2.57
C MET A 65 5.21 -13.55 3.40
N ASN A 66 5.49 -13.83 4.68
CA ASN A 66 6.22 -12.93 5.56
C ASN A 66 7.65 -12.66 5.04
N ASP A 67 8.40 -13.74 4.74
CA ASP A 67 9.75 -13.64 4.21
C ASP A 67 9.80 -12.93 2.85
N CYS A 68 8.83 -13.19 1.98
CA CYS A 68 8.72 -12.54 0.67
C CYS A 68 8.56 -11.03 0.80
N LEU A 69 7.68 -10.58 1.69
CA LEU A 69 7.48 -9.15 1.95
C LEU A 69 8.75 -8.51 2.52
N ASN A 70 9.32 -9.10 3.59
CA ASN A 70 10.51 -8.55 4.24
C ASN A 70 11.68 -8.43 3.25
N ARG A 71 11.98 -9.50 2.50
CA ARG A 71 13.05 -9.48 1.50
C ARG A 71 12.83 -8.46 0.40
N PHE A 72 11.59 -8.25 -0.02
CA PHE A 72 11.28 -7.20 -0.99
C PHE A 72 11.58 -5.81 -0.41
N LEU A 73 11.11 -5.54 0.81
CA LEU A 73 11.35 -4.25 1.48
C LEU A 73 12.84 -4.00 1.72
N ASP A 74 13.57 -4.98 2.25
CA ASP A 74 15.02 -4.92 2.48
C ASP A 74 15.77 -4.58 1.19
N THR A 75 15.40 -5.23 0.08
CA THR A 75 15.99 -4.97 -1.23
C THR A 75 15.72 -3.55 -1.70
N ASN A 76 14.48 -3.06 -1.54
CA ASN A 76 14.13 -1.69 -1.95
C ASN A 76 14.84 -0.64 -1.11
N ILE A 77 14.90 -0.81 0.21
CA ILE A 77 15.66 0.06 1.11
C ILE A 77 17.11 0.09 0.65
N LYS A 78 17.70 -1.09 0.42
CA LYS A 78 19.09 -1.16 -0.03
C LYS A 78 19.34 -0.47 -1.37
N ILE A 79 18.39 -0.54 -2.31
CA ILE A 79 18.46 0.15 -3.59
C ILE A 79 18.41 1.67 -3.43
N VAL A 80 17.55 2.17 -2.54
CA VAL A 80 17.40 3.61 -2.29
C VAL A 80 18.62 4.20 -1.54
N GLU A 81 19.29 3.40 -0.72
CA GLU A 81 20.49 3.79 0.02
C GLU A 81 21.80 3.80 -0.81
N MET A 82 21.79 3.21 -2.01
CA MET A 82 22.94 3.22 -2.93
C MET A 82 23.09 4.55 -3.66
#